data_AF-A0A9X3K2L2-F1
#
_entry.id   AF-A0A9X3K2L2-F1
#
_cell.length_a   1.000
_cell.length_b   1.000
_cell.length_c   1.000
_cell.angle_alpha   90.00
_cell.angle_beta   90.00
_cell.angle_gamma   90.00
#
_symmetry.space_group_name_H-M   'P 1'
#
loop_
_entity.id
_entity.type
_entity.pdbx_description
1 polymer ?
#
loop_
_entity_poly.entity_id
_entity_poly.type
_entity_poly.pdbx_seq_one_letter_code
_entity_poly.pdbx_strand_id
1 'polypeptide(L)'
;MCNLYRLRSVERWEIAEATGADETWARSCEVEKDYVAPGGPGYVVRYEEGRRVLDGMRWGYPNPESGKKKAHWFSVPSRRVFTFAGAWRHTDKGPVFAFLTCGYEDDNPAAHIVGRIYPKACPVILHKEDEERWLTGKLDRALSLAWAYPSQLISVE
;
A
#
# COMPACT_ATOMS: atom_id res chain seq x y z
N MET A 1 -6.76 0.58 -12.15
CA MET A 1 -6.66 -0.03 -10.80
C MET A 1 -5.22 -0.45 -10.62
N CYS A 2 -4.59 -0.05 -9.52
CA CYS A 2 -3.20 -0.43 -9.22
C CYS A 2 -3.14 -1.93 -8.92
N ASN A 3 -2.43 -2.69 -9.75
CA ASN A 3 -2.20 -4.12 -9.60
C ASN A 3 -0.70 -4.45 -9.63
N LEU A 4 0.16 -3.47 -9.40
CA LEU A 4 1.60 -3.61 -9.40
C LEU A 4 2.22 -2.48 -8.58
N TYR A 5 3.07 -2.81 -7.61
CA TYR A 5 3.90 -1.83 -6.91
C TYR A 5 5.32 -2.36 -6.74
N ARG A 6 6.29 -1.46 -6.55
CA ARG A 6 7.71 -1.80 -6.39
C ARG A 6 8.12 -1.72 -4.93
N LEU A 7 9.03 -2.62 -4.56
CA LEU A 7 9.83 -2.62 -3.33
C LEU A 7 11.32 -2.39 -3.65
N ARG A 8 11.64 -2.08 -4.91
CA ARG A 8 13.00 -1.95 -5.42
C ARG A 8 13.85 -1.04 -4.53
N SER A 9 15.02 -1.56 -4.16
CA SER A 9 16.04 -0.82 -3.40
C SER A 9 15.54 -0.33 -2.04
N VAL A 10 14.64 -1.07 -1.38
CA VAL A 10 14.28 -0.83 0.03
C VAL A 10 14.46 -2.13 0.78
N GLU A 11 15.43 -2.14 1.69
CA GLU A 11 15.67 -3.27 2.57
C GLU A 11 14.65 -3.32 3.71
N ARG A 12 14.45 -4.50 4.32
CA ARG A 12 13.46 -4.69 5.38
C ARG A 12 13.65 -3.72 6.56
N TRP A 13 14.90 -3.48 6.94
CA TRP A 13 15.24 -2.56 8.03
C TRP A 13 14.87 -1.11 7.69
N GLU A 14 14.91 -0.71 6.41
CA GLU A 14 14.49 0.63 5.98
C GLU A 14 12.98 0.80 6.10
N ILE A 15 12.22 -0.27 5.84
CA ILE A 15 10.77 -0.29 6.09
C ILE A 15 10.50 -0.22 7.59
N ALA A 16 11.21 -1.02 8.39
CA ALA A 16 11.08 -1.03 9.85
C ALA A 16 11.38 0.37 10.44
N GLU A 17 12.48 1.00 10.05
CA GLU A 17 12.85 2.37 10.44
C GLU A 17 11.80 3.39 9.99
N ALA A 18 11.42 3.39 8.70
CA ALA A 18 10.46 4.34 8.16
C ALA A 18 9.08 4.25 8.82
N THR A 19 8.71 3.07 9.34
CA THR A 19 7.38 2.81 9.91
C THR A 19 7.39 2.69 11.43
N GLY A 20 8.56 2.62 12.07
CA GLY A 20 8.72 2.32 13.49
C GLY A 20 8.29 0.91 13.87
N ALA A 21 8.36 -0.03 12.92
CA ALA A 21 7.96 -1.42 13.12
C ALA A 21 9.10 -2.29 13.66
N ASP A 22 8.76 -3.25 14.51
CA ASP A 22 9.71 -4.23 15.00
C ASP A 22 10.08 -5.25 13.90
N GLU A 23 11.38 -5.32 13.57
CA GLU A 23 11.92 -6.20 12.54
C GLU A 23 12.05 -7.67 12.97
N THR A 24 11.96 -7.96 14.26
CA THR A 24 12.20 -9.29 14.84
C THR A 24 10.96 -10.19 14.81
N TRP A 25 9.79 -9.65 14.45
CA TRP A 25 8.53 -10.41 14.44
C TRP A 25 8.47 -11.48 13.34
N ALA A 26 7.65 -12.51 13.61
CA ALA A 26 7.51 -13.71 12.78
C ALA A 26 7.11 -13.39 11.34
N ARG A 27 7.69 -14.14 10.40
CA ARG A 27 7.46 -14.01 8.96
C ARG A 27 6.38 -14.99 8.53
N SER A 28 5.23 -14.48 8.11
CA SER A 28 4.15 -15.33 7.56
C SER A 28 4.49 -15.85 6.16
N CYS A 29 5.22 -15.07 5.34
CA CYS A 29 5.89 -15.54 4.13
C CYS A 29 7.09 -14.65 3.74
N GLU A 30 7.99 -15.16 2.91
CA GLU A 30 9.16 -14.42 2.41
C GLU A 30 8.82 -13.57 1.16
N VAL A 31 9.37 -12.35 1.11
CA VAL A 31 9.19 -11.39 0.00
C VAL A 31 10.52 -11.31 -0.77
N GLU A 32 10.67 -12.15 -1.80
CA GLU A 32 11.93 -12.29 -2.56
C GLU A 32 12.04 -11.33 -3.75
N LYS A 33 10.91 -10.76 -4.21
CA LYS A 33 10.85 -9.94 -5.41
C LYS A 33 10.88 -8.45 -5.07
N ASP A 34 11.47 -7.67 -5.96
CA ASP A 34 11.53 -6.20 -5.89
C ASP A 34 10.24 -5.52 -6.39
N TYR A 35 9.20 -6.31 -6.68
CA TYR A 35 7.85 -5.86 -6.98
C TYR A 35 6.83 -6.85 -6.43
N VAL A 36 5.60 -6.37 -6.23
CA VAL A 36 4.47 -7.18 -5.80
C VAL A 36 3.36 -7.03 -6.82
N ALA A 37 2.82 -8.17 -7.25
CA ALA A 37 1.70 -8.32 -8.17
C ALA A 37 0.63 -9.22 -7.53
N PRO A 38 -0.63 -9.25 -8.01
CA PRO A 38 -1.67 -10.10 -7.49
C PRO A 38 -1.21 -11.56 -7.31
N GLY A 39 -1.45 -12.10 -6.12
CA GLY A 39 -1.02 -13.43 -5.68
C GLY A 39 0.42 -13.50 -5.14
N GLY A 40 1.23 -12.46 -5.33
CA GLY A 40 2.62 -12.40 -4.87
C GLY A 40 2.78 -11.93 -3.42
N PRO A 41 3.93 -12.21 -2.79
CA PRO A 41 4.23 -11.76 -1.43
C PRO A 41 4.60 -10.26 -1.38
N GLY A 42 4.18 -9.55 -0.34
CA GLY A 42 4.49 -8.14 -0.08
C GLY A 42 4.48 -7.82 1.42
N TYR A 43 5.11 -6.70 1.80
CA TYR A 43 5.22 -6.27 3.19
C TYR A 43 3.97 -5.55 3.70
N VAL A 44 3.58 -5.84 4.94
CA VAL A 44 2.45 -5.24 5.65
C VAL A 44 2.90 -4.85 7.07
N VAL A 45 2.66 -3.60 7.44
CA VAL A 45 2.82 -3.13 8.82
C VAL A 45 1.48 -3.25 9.55
N ARG A 46 1.49 -3.88 10.72
CA ARG A 46 0.31 -4.10 11.55
C ARG A 46 0.55 -3.58 12.96
N TYR A 47 -0.53 -3.33 13.70
CA TYR A 47 -0.46 -3.04 15.13
C TYR A 47 -0.90 -4.26 15.93
N GLU A 48 -0.03 -4.75 16.80
CA GLU A 48 -0.22 -6.00 17.56
C GLU A 48 0.46 -5.84 18.92
N GLU A 49 -0.23 -6.22 20.00
CA GLU A 49 0.28 -6.14 21.38
C GLU A 49 0.90 -4.79 21.77
N GLY A 50 0.32 -3.69 21.30
CA GLY A 50 0.78 -2.33 21.64
C GLY A 50 1.97 -1.81 20.82
N ARG A 51 2.40 -2.53 19.77
CA ARG A 51 3.51 -2.10 18.90
C ARG A 51 3.23 -2.33 17.42
N ARG A 52 3.99 -1.65 16.57
CA ARG A 52 4.00 -1.86 15.12
C ARG A 52 4.89 -3.06 14.79
N VAL A 53 4.43 -3.95 13.92
CA VAL A 53 5.18 -5.13 13.46
C VAL A 53 5.20 -5.20 11.94
N LEU A 54 6.32 -5.64 11.35
CA LEU A 54 6.49 -5.78 9.91
C LEU A 54 6.43 -7.26 9.49
N ASP A 55 5.42 -7.61 8.70
CA ASP A 55 5.15 -8.98 8.26
C ASP A 55 5.13 -9.09 6.72
N GLY A 56 5.49 -10.24 6.18
CA GLY A 56 5.35 -10.57 4.77
C GLY A 56 4.07 -11.37 4.54
N MET A 57 3.19 -10.91 3.64
CA MET A 57 1.88 -11.52 3.36
C MET A 57 1.64 -11.66 1.87
N ARG A 58 0.69 -12.51 1.44
CA ARG A 58 0.29 -12.59 0.02
C ARG A 58 -0.77 -11.55 -0.32
N TRP A 59 -0.60 -10.88 -1.47
CA TRP A 59 -1.54 -9.92 -2.01
C TRP A 59 -2.73 -10.62 -2.70
N GLY A 60 -3.94 -10.49 -2.16
CA GLY A 60 -5.19 -10.89 -2.84
C GLY A 60 -5.62 -12.36 -2.74
N TYR A 61 -6.77 -12.67 -3.37
CA TYR A 61 -7.39 -13.99 -3.60
C TYR A 61 -7.43 -14.23 -5.15
N PRO A 62 -7.42 -15.47 -5.70
CA PRO A 62 -6.93 -15.72 -7.07
C PRO A 62 -7.86 -15.27 -8.24
N ASN A 63 -7.23 -14.64 -9.25
CA ASN A 63 -7.55 -14.38 -10.69
C ASN A 63 -8.73 -13.43 -11.06
N PRO A 64 -8.83 -12.81 -12.28
CA PRO A 64 -8.34 -13.21 -13.63
C PRO A 64 -7.35 -12.25 -14.36
N GLU A 65 -6.56 -12.87 -15.24
CA GLU A 65 -5.81 -12.37 -16.42
C GLU A 65 -5.54 -10.87 -16.56
N SER A 66 -4.25 -10.50 -16.50
CA SER A 66 -3.77 -9.18 -16.90
C SER A 66 -3.09 -9.23 -18.27
N GLY A 67 -3.71 -8.62 -19.29
CA GLY A 67 -3.01 -8.28 -20.54
C GLY A 67 -1.87 -7.29 -20.29
N LYS A 68 -0.79 -7.36 -21.08
CA LYS A 68 0.39 -6.50 -20.95
C LYS A 68 0.07 -5.05 -21.37
N LYS A 69 -0.22 -4.16 -20.42
CA LYS A 69 -0.23 -2.71 -20.63
C LYS A 69 1.12 -2.11 -20.23
N LYS A 70 1.52 -0.99 -20.86
CA LYS A 70 2.70 -0.22 -20.45
C LYS A 70 2.47 0.27 -19.02
N ALA A 71 3.39 -0.06 -18.11
CA ALA A 71 3.35 0.43 -16.74
C ALA A 71 3.76 1.89 -16.69
N HIS A 72 3.00 2.69 -15.93
CA HIS A 72 3.38 4.04 -15.49
C HIS A 72 3.73 3.98 -14.02
N TRP A 73 4.87 4.56 -13.64
CA TRP A 73 5.38 4.48 -12.27
C TRP A 73 5.16 5.80 -11.56
N PHE A 74 4.59 5.72 -10.36
CA PHE A 74 4.35 6.87 -9.51
C PHE A 74 5.20 6.76 -8.24
N SER A 75 5.73 7.89 -7.79
CA SER A 75 6.55 7.99 -6.59
C SER A 75 6.12 9.18 -5.73
N VAL A 76 6.49 9.16 -4.46
CA VAL A 76 6.38 10.31 -3.55
C VAL A 76 7.81 10.80 -3.30
N PRO A 77 8.30 11.84 -3.99
CA PRO A 77 9.73 12.20 -3.97
C PRO A 77 10.29 12.50 -2.58
N SER A 78 9.47 13.03 -1.68
CA SER A 78 9.85 13.31 -0.29
C SER A 78 9.95 12.06 0.58
N ARG A 79 9.49 10.90 0.10
CA ARG A 79 9.39 9.65 0.86
C ARG A 79 9.88 8.47 0.03
N ARG A 80 11.09 8.01 0.31
CA ARG A 80 11.62 6.76 -0.27
C ARG A 80 10.74 5.55 0.04
N VAL A 81 10.17 5.51 1.25
CA VAL A 81 9.16 4.54 1.67
C VAL A 81 7.86 5.27 2.01
N PHE A 82 6.77 4.87 1.38
CA PHE A 82 5.42 5.34 1.67
C PHE A 82 4.47 4.16 1.83
N THR A 83 3.34 4.42 2.47
CA THR A 83 2.41 3.38 2.94
C THR A 83 1.07 3.49 2.24
N PHE A 84 0.51 2.36 1.83
CA PHE A 84 -0.90 2.28 1.43
C PHE A 84 -1.78 2.02 2.66
N ALA A 85 -3.02 2.52 2.61
CA ALA A 85 -4.06 2.20 3.59
C ALA A 85 -4.50 0.73 3.43
N GLY A 86 -3.78 -0.17 4.12
CA GLY A 86 -3.95 -1.62 4.04
C GLY A 86 -4.94 -2.19 5.05
N ALA A 87 -5.60 -3.28 4.66
CA ALA A 87 -6.38 -4.15 5.54
C ALA A 87 -5.89 -5.60 5.39
N TRP A 88 -5.92 -6.35 6.48
CA TRP A 88 -5.44 -7.73 6.51
C TRP A 88 -6.41 -8.63 7.29
N ARG A 89 -6.34 -9.94 7.06
CA ARG A 89 -7.07 -10.94 7.85
C ARG A 89 -6.39 -12.30 7.81
N HIS A 90 -6.70 -13.16 8.77
CA HIS A 90 -6.40 -14.58 8.70
C HIS A 90 -7.36 -15.32 7.76
N THR A 91 -6.86 -16.36 7.13
CA THR A 91 -7.64 -17.34 6.34
C THR A 91 -7.08 -18.74 6.59
N ASP A 92 -7.80 -19.78 6.16
CA ASP A 92 -7.33 -21.18 6.23
C ASP A 92 -6.01 -21.42 5.46
N LYS A 93 -5.64 -20.50 4.56
CA LYS A 93 -4.40 -20.56 3.76
C LYS A 93 -3.29 -19.64 4.29
N GLY A 94 -3.47 -19.07 5.49
CA GLY A 94 -2.59 -18.07 6.09
C GLY A 94 -3.12 -16.63 6.00
N PRO A 95 -2.36 -15.64 6.52
CA PRO A 95 -2.76 -14.25 6.46
C PRO A 95 -2.68 -13.69 5.05
N VAL A 96 -3.66 -12.84 4.71
CA VAL A 96 -3.76 -12.15 3.41
C VAL A 96 -4.02 -10.68 3.63
N PHE A 97 -3.63 -9.86 2.66
CA PHE A 97 -3.88 -8.42 2.69
C PHE A 97 -4.42 -7.87 1.38
N ALA A 98 -5.04 -6.70 1.50
CA ALA A 98 -5.44 -5.82 0.41
C ALA A 98 -5.23 -4.37 0.86
N PHE A 99 -5.37 -3.42 -0.06
CA PHE A 99 -5.33 -1.99 0.27
C PHE A 99 -6.49 -1.28 -0.39
N LEU A 100 -6.89 -0.15 0.21
CA LEU A 100 -8.00 0.65 -0.27
C LEU A 100 -7.63 1.37 -1.57
N THR A 101 -8.64 1.55 -2.41
CA THR A 101 -8.62 2.48 -3.54
C THR A 101 -9.75 3.48 -3.38
N CYS A 102 -9.55 4.69 -3.86
CA CYS A 102 -10.56 5.75 -3.85
C CYS A 102 -10.78 6.33 -5.25
N GLY A 103 -11.87 7.08 -5.40
CA GLY A 103 -12.12 7.93 -6.56
C GLY A 103 -11.35 9.25 -6.48
N TYR A 104 -11.70 10.18 -7.37
CA TYR A 104 -11.10 11.51 -7.42
C TYR A 104 -12.10 12.55 -6.90
N GLU A 105 -11.57 13.68 -6.42
CA GLU A 105 -12.38 14.82 -5.99
C GLU A 105 -13.31 15.28 -7.12
N ASP A 106 -14.57 15.58 -6.76
CA ASP A 106 -15.66 15.95 -7.68
C ASP A 106 -15.86 15.01 -8.88
N ASP A 107 -15.46 13.74 -8.75
CA ASP A 107 -15.44 12.76 -9.86
C ASP A 107 -14.65 13.25 -11.09
N ASN A 108 -13.62 14.08 -10.87
CA ASN A 108 -12.78 14.66 -11.92
C ASN A 108 -11.38 14.03 -11.96
N PRO A 109 -11.20 12.84 -12.57
CA PRO A 109 -9.91 12.18 -12.68
C PRO A 109 -8.86 13.01 -13.44
N ALA A 110 -9.27 13.86 -14.38
CA ALA A 110 -8.34 14.65 -15.19
C ALA A 110 -7.61 15.74 -14.39
N ALA A 111 -8.20 16.19 -13.27
CA ALA A 111 -7.57 17.11 -12.34
C ALA A 111 -6.42 16.46 -11.55
N HIS A 112 -6.37 15.13 -11.46
CA HIS A 112 -5.40 14.39 -10.66
C HIS A 112 -4.32 13.73 -11.51
N ILE A 113 -3.04 13.79 -11.11
CA ILE A 113 -1.92 13.25 -11.89
C ILE A 113 -2.06 11.75 -12.18
N VAL A 114 -2.53 10.96 -11.20
CA VAL A 114 -2.84 9.53 -11.38
C VAL A 114 -4.09 9.33 -12.24
N GLY A 115 -5.12 10.18 -12.05
CA GLY A 115 -6.41 10.04 -12.74
C GLY A 115 -6.34 10.30 -14.23
N ARG A 116 -5.41 11.16 -14.67
CA ARG A 116 -5.09 11.37 -16.10
C ARG A 116 -4.67 10.08 -16.82
N ILE A 117 -4.05 9.14 -16.10
CA ILE A 117 -3.58 7.86 -16.66
C ILE A 117 -4.54 6.72 -16.31
N TYR A 118 -5.07 6.72 -15.08
CA TYR A 118 -5.92 5.68 -14.53
C TYR A 118 -7.22 6.27 -13.94
N PRO A 119 -8.23 6.58 -14.79
CA PRO A 119 -9.41 7.34 -14.38
C PRO A 119 -10.35 6.59 -13.42
N LYS A 120 -10.24 5.27 -13.31
CA LYS A 120 -11.17 4.47 -12.49
C LYS A 120 -10.99 4.65 -10.98
N ALA A 121 -9.74 4.70 -10.51
CA ALA A 121 -9.39 4.78 -9.09
C ALA A 121 -7.86 4.88 -8.90
N CYS A 122 -7.43 5.45 -7.79
CA CYS A 122 -6.04 5.42 -7.30
C CYS A 122 -5.94 4.68 -5.96
N PRO A 123 -4.77 4.09 -5.62
CA PRO A 123 -4.54 3.57 -4.29
C PRO A 123 -4.56 4.70 -3.26
N VAL A 124 -5.06 4.41 -2.05
CA VAL A 124 -4.99 5.35 -0.92
C VAL A 124 -3.59 5.27 -0.32
N ILE A 125 -2.81 6.35 -0.47
CA ILE A 125 -1.51 6.52 0.19
C ILE A 125 -1.77 7.30 1.49
N LEU A 126 -1.18 6.86 2.59
CA LEU A 126 -1.28 7.55 3.88
C LEU A 126 -0.19 8.61 4.00
N HIS A 127 -0.56 9.77 4.54
CA HIS A 127 0.41 10.71 5.10
C HIS A 127 1.15 10.05 6.28
N LYS A 128 2.40 10.45 6.53
CA LYS A 128 3.27 9.81 7.53
C LYS A 128 2.68 9.96 8.94
N GLU A 129 2.13 11.13 9.22
CA GLU A 129 1.41 11.50 10.44
C GLU A 129 0.11 10.72 10.65
N ASP A 130 -0.50 10.21 9.58
CA ASP A 130 -1.77 9.47 9.63
C ASP A 130 -1.60 7.95 9.77
N GLU A 131 -0.36 7.43 9.67
CA GLU A 131 -0.08 6.00 9.79
C GLU A 131 -0.53 5.42 11.14
N GLU A 132 -0.33 6.16 12.23
CA GLU A 132 -0.78 5.73 13.55
C GLU A 132 -2.30 5.67 13.63
N ARG A 133 -2.95 6.73 13.15
CA ARG A 133 -4.41 6.83 13.12
C ARG A 133 -5.04 5.72 12.29
N TRP A 134 -4.41 5.31 11.18
CA TRP A 134 -4.88 4.16 10.40
C TRP A 134 -4.77 2.85 11.18
N LEU A 135 -3.66 2.65 11.91
CA LEU A 135 -3.37 1.41 12.61
C LEU A 135 -4.13 1.22 13.92
N THR A 136 -4.42 2.30 14.64
CA THR A 136 -4.99 2.25 16.00
C THR A 136 -6.33 2.97 16.14
N GLY A 137 -6.71 3.79 15.17
CA GLY A 137 -7.93 4.58 15.20
C GLY A 137 -9.19 3.75 15.05
N LYS A 138 -10.32 4.33 15.48
CA LYS A 138 -11.64 3.78 15.18
C LYS A 138 -11.88 3.73 13.67
N LEU A 139 -12.67 2.76 13.23
CA LEU A 139 -12.90 2.50 11.79
C LEU A 139 -13.36 3.74 11.03
N ASP A 140 -14.30 4.52 11.56
CA ASP A 140 -14.78 5.77 10.95
C ASP A 140 -13.66 6.80 10.75
N ARG A 141 -12.77 6.91 11.73
CA ARG A 141 -11.61 7.82 11.70
C ARG A 141 -10.51 7.35 10.78
N ALA A 142 -10.36 6.04 10.59
CA ALA A 142 -9.43 5.47 9.60
C ALA A 142 -9.99 5.67 8.19
N LEU A 143 -11.27 5.37 7.97
CA LEU A 143 -11.93 5.51 6.66
C LEU A 143 -12.01 6.97 6.18
N SER A 144 -11.99 7.96 7.08
CA SER A 144 -11.90 9.37 6.67
C SER A 144 -10.59 9.73 5.96
N LEU A 145 -9.58 8.85 6.00
CA LEU A 145 -8.29 9.02 5.32
C LEU A 145 -8.32 8.48 3.87
N ALA A 146 -9.43 7.87 3.43
CA ALA A 146 -9.55 7.22 2.13
C ALA A 146 -9.72 8.20 0.95
N TRP A 147 -8.74 9.10 0.78
CA TRP A 147 -8.71 10.13 -0.26
C TRP A 147 -7.51 9.96 -1.20
N ALA A 148 -7.63 10.56 -2.39
CA ALA A 148 -6.54 10.61 -3.35
C ALA A 148 -5.39 11.46 -2.79
N TYR A 149 -4.18 10.91 -2.79
CA TYR A 149 -3.01 11.59 -2.24
C TYR A 149 -2.64 12.81 -3.12
N PRO A 150 -2.29 13.97 -2.54
CA PRO A 150 -2.16 15.21 -3.31
C PRO A 150 -1.24 15.11 -4.52
N SER A 151 -1.72 15.52 -5.69
CA SER A 151 -0.96 15.42 -6.95
C SER A 151 0.38 16.15 -6.91
N GLN A 152 0.48 17.25 -6.17
CA GLN A 152 1.69 18.05 -5.99
C GLN A 152 2.80 17.30 -5.23
N LEU A 153 2.45 16.22 -4.53
CA LEU A 153 3.38 15.39 -3.77
C LEU A 153 3.72 14.08 -4.50
N ILE A 154 3.19 13.87 -5.71
CA ILE A 154 3.40 12.69 -6.53
C ILE A 154 4.19 13.07 -7.78
N SER A 155 5.12 12.21 -8.18
CA SER A 155 5.79 12.28 -9.48
C SER A 155 5.46 11.04 -10.33
N VAL A 156 5.57 11.18 -11.65
CA VAL A 156 5.31 10.10 -12.61
C VAL A 156 6.48 9.95 -13.59
N GLU A 157 6.84 8.70 -13.88
CA GLU A 157 7.83 8.27 -14.88
C GLU A 157 7.19 7.43 -16.00
#